data_AF-A0A2D3Q379-F1
#
_entry.id   AF-A0A2D3Q379-F1
#
_cell.length_a   1.000
_cell.length_b   1.000
_cell.length_c   1.000
_cell.angle_alpha   90.00
_cell.angle_beta   90.00
_cell.angle_gamma   90.00
#
_symmetry.space_group_name_H-M   'P 1'
#
loop_
_entity.id
_entity.type
_entity.pdbx_description
1 polymer ?
#
loop_
_entity_poly.entity_id
_entity_poly.type
_entity_poly.pdbx_seq_one_letter_code
_entity_poly.pdbx_strand_id
1 'polypeptide(L)'
;MIQPKVFISYSWSSKTHQQHIKDIAERLAADGVETVIDIYDLKEGDDKNYYMERMVQDETVTHVLVICDKKYSEKADLRKDGVGVESMIISQEIYSSVSQSKFIPLIFEYKDNGEPYTPIFLKSRIYIDFSTPEKENDNWERLIRLLYGKPEFTKPPLGKPPVYLEQDTSKPTYEIHAKFQTLKSAVLNQKQTLKDCRRQFLEVCRNYCISLQVVTNPTTEDFAAEVLQIHKELIAVRDAITDWVLLEGDTQGEDFSKALLQFMEVMLAIRNRPKNVNSYNEIWFLPHKIFAYETFLYILAALIKIEAFQHVHTLLHTSYLLPDHITSPGMEFANYSELYLSSDYLQSKLSPENYRLYSPVAELVKQSATRDDVSFDDLKQADLVALMISFINPSIFWYPQMLLYSGHYEKYPLFTRAIQHRGFKSIAVITGIDDSKLLAQKLTEGEAQRNTSNWYHFGFNRDFLNQMNVSRLDSIE
;
A
#
# COMPACT_ATOMS: atom_id res chain seq x y z
N MET A 1 29.60 -5.40 -15.63
CA MET A 1 29.88 -6.10 -14.36
C MET A 1 31.36 -5.95 -14.10
N ILE A 2 31.78 -5.62 -12.88
CA ILE A 2 33.21 -5.57 -12.54
C ILE A 2 33.69 -7.03 -12.50
N GLN A 3 34.75 -7.33 -13.25
CA GLN A 3 35.36 -8.66 -13.24
C GLN A 3 36.15 -8.83 -11.92
N PRO A 4 35.89 -9.87 -11.12
CA PRO A 4 36.61 -10.07 -9.88
C PRO A 4 38.07 -10.42 -10.15
N LYS A 5 38.99 -9.80 -9.40
CA LYS A 5 40.41 -10.13 -9.39
C LYS A 5 40.80 -10.60 -8.00
N VAL A 6 41.33 -11.81 -7.92
CA VAL A 6 41.44 -12.56 -6.68
C VAL A 6 42.88 -12.99 -6.46
N PHE A 7 43.43 -12.60 -5.31
CA PHE A 7 44.73 -13.09 -4.88
C PHE A 7 44.58 -14.35 -4.01
N ILE A 8 45.33 -15.42 -4.28
CA ILE A 8 45.28 -16.67 -3.53
C ILE A 8 46.49 -16.78 -2.60
N SER A 9 46.25 -16.67 -1.29
CA SER A 9 47.26 -16.83 -0.25
C SER A 9 47.17 -18.24 0.36
N TYR A 10 48.23 -19.01 0.19
CA TYR A 10 48.33 -20.40 0.64
C TYR A 10 49.74 -20.71 1.09
N SER A 11 49.93 -21.86 1.74
CA SER A 11 51.26 -22.29 2.20
C SER A 11 51.82 -23.38 1.29
N TRP A 12 53.13 -23.42 1.12
CA TRP A 12 53.80 -24.45 0.31
C TRP A 12 53.88 -25.78 1.08
N SER A 13 52.71 -26.37 1.36
CA SER A 13 52.56 -27.55 2.22
C SER A 13 53.13 -28.83 1.60
N SER A 14 52.86 -29.06 0.31
CA SER A 14 53.31 -30.21 -0.47
C SER A 14 53.14 -29.94 -1.97
N LYS A 15 53.78 -30.74 -2.83
CA LYS A 15 53.55 -30.68 -4.27
C LYS A 15 52.10 -30.98 -4.65
N THR A 16 51.43 -31.88 -3.92
CA THR A 16 50.02 -32.21 -4.14
C THR A 16 49.11 -31.03 -3.80
N HIS A 17 49.39 -30.33 -2.69
CA HIS A 17 48.65 -29.13 -2.32
C HIS A 17 48.86 -28.01 -3.34
N GLN A 18 50.11 -27.78 -3.77
CA GLN A 18 50.39 -26.79 -4.83
C GLN A 18 49.64 -27.10 -6.13
N GLN A 19 49.55 -28.36 -6.54
CA GLN A 19 48.78 -28.75 -7.72
C GLN A 19 47.28 -28.48 -7.50
N HIS A 20 46.74 -28.83 -6.34
CA HIS A 20 45.34 -28.55 -6.01
C HIS A 20 45.02 -27.05 -6.05
N ILE A 21 45.92 -26.19 -5.57
CA ILE A 21 45.75 -24.73 -5.66
C ILE A 21 45.78 -24.25 -7.12
N LYS A 22 46.59 -24.86 -7.99
CA LYS A 22 46.55 -24.57 -9.44
C LYS A 22 45.22 -24.96 -10.04
N ASP A 23 44.71 -26.15 -9.72
CA ASP A 23 43.43 -26.63 -10.24
C ASP A 23 42.28 -25.69 -9.85
N ILE A 24 42.31 -25.15 -8.62
CA ILE A 24 41.37 -24.11 -8.14
C ILE A 24 41.55 -22.81 -8.92
N ALA A 25 42.79 -22.36 -9.16
CA ALA A 25 43.04 -21.14 -9.94
C ALA A 25 42.55 -21.27 -11.38
N GLU A 26 42.77 -22.42 -12.03
CA GLU A 26 42.26 -22.71 -13.38
C GLU A 26 40.73 -22.75 -13.41
N ARG A 27 40.10 -23.36 -12.40
CA ARG A 27 38.64 -23.41 -12.29
C ARG A 27 38.04 -22.02 -12.06
N LEU A 28 38.66 -21.17 -11.23
CA LEU A 28 38.28 -19.76 -11.06
C LEU A 28 38.41 -18.98 -12.37
N ALA A 29 39.50 -19.19 -13.11
CA ALA A 29 39.71 -18.56 -14.41
C ALA A 29 38.65 -18.99 -15.44
N ALA A 30 38.26 -20.28 -15.44
CA ALA A 30 37.18 -20.79 -16.27
C ALA A 30 35.83 -20.14 -15.96
N ASP A 31 35.60 -19.75 -14.70
CA ASP A 31 34.42 -19.00 -14.25
C ASP A 31 34.57 -17.47 -14.43
N GLY A 32 35.62 -16.99 -15.10
CA GLY A 32 35.81 -15.59 -15.46
C GLY A 32 36.41 -14.72 -14.36
N VAL A 33 36.97 -15.31 -13.30
CA VAL A 33 37.69 -14.63 -12.23
C VAL A 33 39.17 -14.51 -12.59
N GLU A 34 39.73 -13.29 -12.55
CA GLU A 34 41.17 -13.09 -12.74
C GLU A 34 41.90 -13.54 -11.46
N THR A 35 42.76 -14.55 -11.56
CA THR A 35 43.52 -15.06 -10.42
C THR A 35 44.94 -14.52 -10.42
N VAL A 36 45.37 -13.99 -9.28
CA VAL A 36 46.76 -13.63 -8.98
C VAL A 36 47.30 -14.70 -8.04
N ILE A 37 48.32 -15.43 -8.49
CA ILE A 37 48.93 -16.51 -7.74
C ILE A 37 50.43 -16.55 -8.03
N ASP A 38 51.19 -16.71 -6.97
CA ASP A 38 52.64 -16.73 -6.97
C ASP A 38 53.28 -17.65 -8.02
N ILE A 39 52.67 -18.80 -8.31
CA ILE A 39 53.22 -19.79 -9.25
C ILE A 39 53.29 -19.25 -10.69
N TYR A 40 52.41 -18.32 -11.05
CA TYR A 40 52.40 -17.70 -12.38
C TYR A 40 53.07 -16.33 -12.39
N ASP A 41 53.01 -15.59 -11.27
CA ASP A 41 53.29 -14.16 -11.27
C ASP A 41 54.65 -13.75 -10.69
N LEU A 42 55.31 -14.61 -9.92
CA LEU A 42 56.66 -14.34 -9.37
C LEU A 42 57.76 -14.91 -10.26
N LYS A 43 58.83 -14.14 -10.45
CA LYS A 43 60.04 -14.53 -11.19
C LYS A 43 61.25 -14.63 -10.26
N GLU A 44 62.30 -15.31 -10.72
CA GLU A 44 63.56 -15.39 -9.98
C GLU A 44 64.16 -14.00 -9.74
N GLY A 45 64.36 -13.64 -8.47
CA GLY A 45 64.87 -12.33 -8.05
C GLY A 45 63.83 -11.40 -7.43
N ASP A 46 62.54 -11.72 -7.52
CA ASP A 46 61.49 -10.90 -6.89
C ASP A 46 61.51 -11.02 -5.36
N ASP A 47 61.32 -9.89 -4.68
CA ASP A 47 61.07 -9.86 -3.23
C ASP A 47 59.63 -10.29 -2.97
N LYS A 48 59.50 -11.52 -2.45
CA LYS A 48 58.21 -12.14 -2.18
C LYS A 48 57.41 -11.41 -1.10
N ASN A 49 58.04 -10.77 -0.10
CA ASN A 49 57.30 -10.04 0.94
C ASN A 49 56.73 -8.74 0.36
N TYR A 50 57.55 -8.00 -0.40
CA TYR A 50 57.13 -6.78 -1.07
C TYR A 50 55.99 -7.03 -2.08
N TYR A 51 56.10 -8.12 -2.86
CA TYR A 51 55.06 -8.50 -3.81
C TYR A 51 53.71 -8.77 -3.12
N MET A 52 53.74 -9.45 -1.98
CA MET A 52 52.54 -9.81 -1.21
C MET A 52 51.85 -8.59 -0.60
N GLU A 53 52.61 -7.72 0.05
CA GLU A 53 52.08 -6.46 0.58
C GLU A 53 51.44 -5.63 -0.53
N ARG A 54 52.11 -5.54 -1.69
CA ARG A 54 51.59 -4.84 -2.86
C ARG A 54 50.27 -5.44 -3.35
N MET A 55 50.14 -6.77 -3.47
CA MET A 55 48.92 -7.40 -3.97
C MET A 55 47.73 -7.25 -3.01
N VAL A 56 47.97 -7.26 -1.70
CA VAL A 56 46.90 -7.04 -0.73
C VAL A 56 46.46 -5.56 -0.73
N GLN A 57 47.40 -4.63 -0.93
CA GLN A 57 47.12 -3.19 -1.01
C GLN A 57 46.57 -2.74 -2.37
N ASP A 58 46.75 -3.52 -3.44
CA ASP A 58 46.22 -3.22 -4.76
C ASP A 58 44.69 -3.14 -4.74
N GLU A 59 44.16 -1.97 -5.09
CA GLU A 59 42.72 -1.69 -5.15
C GLU A 59 42.02 -2.47 -6.27
N THR A 60 42.77 -2.91 -7.30
CA THR A 60 42.22 -3.75 -8.37
C THR A 60 41.96 -5.17 -7.90
N VAL A 61 42.67 -5.65 -6.89
CA VAL A 61 42.41 -6.96 -6.25
C VAL A 61 41.16 -6.82 -5.39
N THR A 62 40.07 -7.44 -5.81
CA THR A 62 38.76 -7.32 -5.16
C THR A 62 38.64 -8.23 -3.94
N HIS A 63 39.28 -9.41 -3.97
CA HIS A 63 39.24 -10.38 -2.86
C HIS A 63 40.58 -11.09 -2.68
N VAL A 64 40.81 -11.60 -1.48
CA VAL A 64 41.96 -12.44 -1.11
C VAL A 64 41.42 -13.75 -0.56
N LEU A 65 41.65 -14.86 -1.27
CA LEU A 65 41.34 -16.20 -0.76
C LEU A 65 42.46 -16.64 0.17
N VAL A 66 42.10 -17.03 1.39
CA VAL A 66 43.05 -17.51 2.38
C VAL A 66 42.84 -19.01 2.54
N ILE A 67 43.79 -19.79 2.07
CA ILE A 67 43.75 -21.25 2.11
C ILE A 67 44.19 -21.70 3.50
N CYS A 68 43.21 -22.06 4.32
CA CYS A 68 43.42 -22.41 5.71
C CYS A 68 43.58 -23.93 5.87
N ASP A 69 44.83 -24.38 5.86
CA ASP A 69 45.24 -25.71 6.35
C ASP A 69 46.00 -25.56 7.68
N LYS A 70 46.42 -26.69 8.26
CA LYS A 70 47.21 -26.69 9.50
C LYS A 70 48.49 -25.87 9.38
N LYS A 71 49.26 -26.08 8.31
CA LYS A 71 50.57 -25.45 8.10
C LYS A 71 50.46 -23.94 7.91
N TYR A 72 49.47 -23.48 7.16
CA TYR A 72 49.19 -22.06 6.94
C TYR A 72 48.84 -21.40 8.26
N SER A 73 47.94 -22.00 9.03
CA SER A 73 47.48 -21.45 10.32
C SER A 73 48.63 -21.34 11.33
N GLU A 74 49.41 -22.41 11.50
CA GLU A 74 50.56 -22.43 12.42
C GLU A 74 51.60 -21.36 12.05
N LYS A 75 51.93 -21.23 10.76
CA LYS A 75 52.90 -20.24 10.30
C LYS A 75 52.38 -18.80 10.39
N ALA A 76 51.10 -18.58 10.12
CA ALA A 76 50.47 -17.27 10.26
C ALA A 76 50.48 -16.79 11.72
N ASP A 77 50.22 -17.70 12.66
CA ASP A 77 50.21 -17.40 14.09
C ASP A 77 51.63 -17.18 14.65
N LEU A 78 52.64 -17.90 14.14
CA LEU A 78 54.06 -17.72 14.50
C LEU A 78 54.66 -16.41 13.98
N ARG A 79 54.12 -15.84 12.88
CA ARG A 79 54.58 -14.55 12.34
C ARG A 79 54.38 -13.38 13.30
N LYS A 80 53.56 -13.53 14.35
CA LYS A 80 53.37 -12.54 15.43
C LYS A 80 54.68 -12.11 16.12
N ASP A 81 55.70 -12.99 16.12
CA ASP A 81 56.98 -12.74 16.81
C ASP A 81 58.15 -12.42 15.85
N GLY A 82 57.88 -12.14 14.56
CA GLY A 82 58.91 -11.71 13.59
C GLY A 82 59.85 -12.82 13.09
N VAL A 83 59.58 -14.09 13.41
CA VAL A 83 60.41 -15.25 13.03
C VAL A 83 59.66 -16.12 12.01
N GLY A 84 59.53 -15.65 10.76
CA GLY A 84 58.84 -16.40 9.72
C GLY A 84 59.14 -15.92 8.30
N VAL A 85 60.05 -16.62 7.62
CA VAL A 85 60.61 -16.30 6.28
C VAL A 85 59.65 -16.67 5.13
N GLU A 86 58.54 -17.36 5.41
CA GLU A 86 57.58 -17.73 4.36
C GLU A 86 56.66 -16.56 4.00
N SER A 87 57.07 -15.88 2.93
CA SER A 87 56.51 -14.66 2.38
C SER A 87 55.04 -14.69 2.00
N MET A 88 54.46 -15.87 1.79
CA MET A 88 53.16 -16.04 1.10
C MET A 88 51.95 -16.13 2.04
N ILE A 89 52.21 -15.96 3.34
CA ILE A 89 51.23 -16.11 4.41
C ILE A 89 50.87 -14.72 4.93
N ILE A 90 49.59 -14.38 4.92
CA ILE A 90 49.08 -13.09 5.41
C ILE A 90 49.44 -12.91 6.89
N SER A 91 50.03 -11.76 7.22
CA SER A 91 50.30 -11.36 8.60
C SER A 91 49.12 -10.59 9.21
N GLN A 92 49.11 -10.49 10.54
CA GLN A 92 48.08 -9.76 11.27
C GLN A 92 48.10 -8.25 10.95
N GLU A 93 49.29 -7.69 10.74
CA GLU A 93 49.48 -6.29 10.38
C GLU A 93 48.87 -6.00 9.01
N ILE A 94 49.16 -6.85 8.01
CA ILE A 94 48.60 -6.72 6.65
C ILE A 94 47.08 -6.84 6.70
N TYR A 95 46.56 -7.87 7.38
CA TYR A 95 45.12 -8.06 7.56
C TYR A 95 44.42 -6.84 8.22
N SER A 96 45.11 -6.16 9.14
CA SER A 96 44.57 -4.99 9.84
C SER A 96 44.67 -3.69 9.03
N SER A 97 45.49 -3.65 7.97
CA SER A 97 45.73 -2.45 7.14
C SER A 97 44.77 -2.28 5.97
N VAL A 98 44.00 -3.31 5.62
CA VAL A 98 43.00 -3.29 4.53
C VAL A 98 41.63 -3.75 5.03
N SER A 99 40.58 -3.55 4.22
CA SER A 99 39.24 -3.98 4.59
C SER A 99 39.18 -5.47 4.87
N GLN A 100 38.74 -5.84 6.07
CA GLN A 100 38.68 -7.23 6.53
C GLN A 100 37.71 -8.07 5.69
N SER A 101 36.71 -7.45 5.05
CA SER A 101 35.79 -8.13 4.13
C SER A 101 36.44 -8.60 2.83
N LYS A 102 37.65 -8.12 2.53
CA LYS A 102 38.46 -8.54 1.37
C LYS A 102 38.95 -9.98 1.53
N PHE A 103 39.14 -10.47 2.76
CA PHE A 103 39.69 -11.80 3.03
C PHE A 103 38.60 -12.86 3.18
N ILE A 104 38.68 -13.90 2.37
CA ILE A 104 37.73 -15.01 2.33
C ILE A 104 38.45 -16.29 2.77
N PRO A 105 38.20 -16.79 3.99
CA PRO A 105 38.82 -18.03 4.46
C PRO A 105 38.20 -19.24 3.76
N LEU A 106 39.05 -20.07 3.15
CA LEU A 106 38.68 -21.38 2.61
C LEU A 106 39.30 -22.46 3.52
N ILE A 107 38.46 -23.28 4.15
CA ILE A 107 38.92 -24.29 5.10
C ILE A 107 39.27 -25.57 4.35
N PHE A 108 40.52 -26.00 4.45
CA PHE A 108 41.00 -27.23 3.82
C PHE A 108 41.20 -28.35 4.84
N GLU A 109 41.27 -28.02 6.12
CA GLU A 109 41.55 -28.98 7.18
C GLU A 109 40.82 -28.61 8.47
N TYR A 110 40.36 -29.62 9.19
CA TYR A 110 39.79 -29.49 10.52
C TYR A 110 40.69 -30.18 11.55
N LYS A 111 40.70 -29.65 12.77
CA LYS A 111 41.34 -30.26 13.94
C LYS A 111 40.51 -31.46 14.43
N ASP A 112 41.14 -32.32 15.22
CA ASP A 112 40.48 -33.49 15.84
C ASP A 112 39.27 -33.12 16.72
N ASN A 113 39.25 -31.90 17.27
CA ASN A 113 38.14 -31.40 18.08
C ASN A 113 36.96 -30.85 17.26
N GLY A 114 37.01 -30.93 15.92
CA GLY A 114 35.99 -30.43 15.00
C GLY A 114 36.05 -28.93 14.72
N GLU A 115 37.05 -28.20 15.24
CA GLU A 115 37.28 -26.80 14.84
C GLU A 115 38.08 -26.71 13.54
N PRO A 116 37.78 -25.74 12.65
CA PRO A 116 38.58 -25.54 11.45
C PRO A 116 39.98 -25.05 11.81
N TYR A 117 40.98 -25.42 11.00
CA TYR A 117 42.25 -24.71 11.02
C TYR A 117 42.03 -23.32 10.41
N THR A 118 42.35 -22.28 11.17
CA THR A 118 42.34 -20.87 10.71
C THR A 118 43.38 -20.10 11.52
N PRO A 119 44.10 -19.13 10.92
CA PRO A 119 44.88 -18.15 11.68
C PRO A 119 44.02 -17.45 12.74
N ILE A 120 44.63 -17.07 13.87
CA ILE A 120 43.93 -16.43 15.01
C ILE A 120 43.10 -15.23 14.57
N PHE A 121 43.58 -14.47 13.59
CA PHE A 121 42.92 -13.25 13.10
C PHE A 121 41.70 -13.46 12.21
N LEU A 122 41.52 -14.69 11.70
CA LEU A 122 40.33 -15.11 10.94
C LEU A 122 39.35 -15.93 11.78
N LYS A 123 39.66 -16.23 13.06
CA LYS A 123 38.86 -17.14 13.90
C LYS A 123 37.39 -16.75 14.03
N SER A 124 37.05 -15.46 13.98
CA SER A 124 35.68 -14.95 14.06
C SER A 124 35.00 -14.73 12.70
N ARG A 125 35.66 -15.09 11.59
CA ARG A 125 35.14 -14.86 10.24
C ARG A 125 34.31 -16.03 9.74
N ILE A 126 33.29 -15.68 8.94
CA ILE A 126 32.55 -16.66 8.16
C ILE A 126 33.49 -17.19 7.08
N TYR A 127 33.53 -18.51 6.95
CA TYR A 127 34.39 -19.22 6.00
C TYR A 127 33.57 -20.05 5.01
N ILE A 128 34.25 -20.61 4.02
CA ILE A 128 33.73 -21.60 3.09
C ILE A 128 34.50 -22.90 3.29
N ASP A 129 33.79 -24.03 3.40
CA ASP A 129 34.38 -25.33 3.70
C ASP A 129 34.74 -26.07 2.42
N PHE A 130 36.04 -26.28 2.21
CA PHE A 130 36.69 -26.96 1.09
C PHE A 130 37.48 -28.19 1.58
N SER A 131 37.15 -28.72 2.77
CA SER A 131 37.95 -29.76 3.45
C SER A 131 37.93 -31.12 2.75
N THR A 132 36.96 -31.35 1.86
CA THR A 132 36.88 -32.55 1.01
C THR A 132 36.49 -32.16 -0.42
N PRO A 133 36.77 -33.01 -1.43
CA PRO A 133 36.35 -32.75 -2.82
C PRO A 133 34.84 -32.54 -2.98
N GLU A 134 34.02 -33.23 -2.18
CA GLU A 134 32.57 -33.04 -2.17
C GLU A 134 32.21 -31.66 -1.63
N LYS A 135 32.81 -31.25 -0.50
CA LYS A 135 32.59 -29.93 0.10
C LYS A 135 33.04 -28.78 -0.78
N GLU A 136 34.16 -28.94 -1.47
CA GLU A 136 34.64 -27.99 -2.48
C GLU A 136 33.60 -27.82 -3.58
N ASN A 137 33.07 -28.92 -4.14
CA ASN A 137 32.07 -28.86 -5.20
C ASN A 137 30.75 -28.25 -4.73
N ASP A 138 30.24 -28.67 -3.58
CA ASP A 138 29.00 -28.17 -3.00
C ASP A 138 29.06 -26.66 -2.71
N ASN A 139 30.24 -26.16 -2.32
CA ASN A 139 30.45 -24.76 -2.00
C ASN A 139 31.03 -23.90 -3.15
N TRP A 140 31.29 -24.50 -4.32
CA TRP A 140 31.92 -23.78 -5.43
C TRP A 140 31.05 -22.61 -5.92
N GLU A 141 29.75 -22.86 -6.15
CA GLU A 141 28.81 -21.82 -6.57
C GLU A 141 28.73 -20.68 -5.54
N ARG A 142 28.75 -21.03 -4.25
CA ARG A 142 28.75 -20.04 -3.15
C ARG A 142 29.98 -19.14 -3.20
N LEU A 143 31.16 -19.68 -3.49
CA LEU A 143 32.39 -18.91 -3.68
C LEU A 143 32.26 -17.97 -4.89
N ILE A 144 31.85 -18.46 -6.05
CA ILE A 144 31.70 -17.65 -7.26
C ILE A 144 30.69 -16.50 -7.05
N ARG A 145 29.52 -16.80 -6.47
CA ARG A 145 28.51 -15.80 -6.12
C ARG A 145 29.05 -14.71 -5.21
N LEU A 146 29.86 -15.09 -4.22
CA LEU A 146 30.52 -14.16 -3.31
C LEU A 146 31.47 -13.23 -4.08
N LEU A 147 32.33 -13.78 -4.95
CA LEU A 147 33.31 -12.99 -5.70
C LEU A 147 32.66 -11.96 -6.65
N TYR A 148 31.49 -12.29 -7.19
CA TYR A 148 30.70 -11.38 -8.05
C TYR A 148 29.75 -10.44 -7.26
N GLY A 149 29.71 -10.51 -5.93
CA GLY A 149 28.80 -9.71 -5.11
C GLY A 149 27.32 -10.06 -5.28
N LYS A 150 27.00 -11.31 -5.63
CA LYS A 150 25.65 -11.83 -5.86
C LYS A 150 25.31 -12.98 -4.90
N PRO A 151 25.20 -12.72 -3.58
CA PRO A 151 24.95 -13.77 -2.60
C PRO A 151 23.64 -14.51 -2.90
N GLU A 152 23.60 -15.80 -2.56
CA GLU A 152 22.44 -16.68 -2.75
C GLU A 152 21.17 -16.12 -2.09
N PHE A 153 21.31 -15.49 -0.93
CA PHE A 153 20.24 -14.83 -0.20
C PHE A 153 20.43 -13.31 -0.24
N THR A 154 19.69 -12.64 -1.12
CA THR A 154 19.58 -11.18 -1.09
C THR A 154 18.48 -10.77 -0.12
N LYS A 155 18.74 -9.73 0.71
CA LYS A 155 17.68 -9.14 1.53
C LYS A 155 16.50 -8.76 0.62
N PRO A 156 15.24 -9.06 1.03
CA PRO A 156 14.09 -8.61 0.26
C PRO A 156 14.11 -7.08 0.16
N PRO A 157 13.61 -6.50 -0.95
CA PRO A 157 13.45 -5.06 -1.04
C PRO A 157 12.58 -4.60 0.14
N LEU A 158 13.01 -3.55 0.82
CA LEU A 158 12.22 -2.93 1.88
C LEU A 158 10.94 -2.39 1.24
N GLY A 159 9.78 -2.82 1.74
CA GLY A 159 8.52 -2.20 1.41
C GLY A 159 8.49 -0.74 1.89
N LYS A 160 7.56 0.05 1.38
CA LYS A 160 7.28 1.35 1.98
C LYS A 160 6.83 1.13 3.43
N PRO A 161 7.23 1.99 4.39
CA PRO A 161 6.63 1.99 5.72
C PRO A 161 5.11 2.00 5.58
N PRO A 162 4.38 1.16 6.32
CA PRO A 162 2.93 1.26 6.34
C PRO A 162 2.50 2.68 6.68
N VAL A 163 1.57 3.24 5.91
CA VAL A 163 1.12 4.64 6.02
C VAL A 163 0.68 5.00 7.46
N TYR A 164 0.26 4.00 8.25
CA TYR A 164 -0.11 4.19 9.67
C TYR A 164 1.05 4.52 10.62
N LEU A 165 2.32 4.38 10.21
CA LEU A 165 3.49 4.70 11.03
C LEU A 165 4.02 6.12 10.82
N GLU A 166 3.64 6.81 9.73
CA GLU A 166 4.13 8.17 9.43
C GLU A 166 3.25 9.28 10.00
N GLN A 167 2.15 8.93 10.65
CA GLN A 167 1.32 9.86 11.38
C GLN A 167 1.60 9.66 12.88
N ASP A 168 1.96 10.72 13.59
CA ASP A 168 1.71 10.86 15.02
C ASP A 168 0.18 10.77 15.21
N THR A 169 -0.39 9.57 15.09
CA THR A 169 -1.82 9.38 15.21
C THR A 169 -2.18 9.64 16.65
N SER A 170 -2.98 10.68 16.82
CA SER A 170 -3.90 10.83 17.94
C SER A 170 -4.44 9.45 18.35
N LYS A 171 -4.36 9.13 19.65
CA LYS A 171 -4.91 7.91 20.27
C LYS A 171 -6.20 7.36 19.62
N PRO A 172 -7.19 8.19 19.21
CA PRO A 172 -8.39 7.71 18.53
C PRO A 172 -8.19 6.90 17.24
N THR A 173 -7.22 7.23 16.38
CA THR A 173 -7.06 6.50 15.09
C THR A 173 -6.54 5.08 15.29
N TYR A 174 -5.68 4.87 16.30
CA TYR A 174 -5.24 3.55 16.71
C TYR A 174 -6.39 2.68 17.22
N GLU A 175 -7.31 3.28 17.98
CA GLU A 175 -8.47 2.55 18.51
C GLU A 175 -9.40 2.06 17.39
N ILE A 176 -9.69 2.90 16.39
CA ILE A 176 -10.46 2.53 15.21
C ILE A 176 -9.81 1.33 14.52
N HIS A 177 -8.50 1.40 14.27
CA HIS A 177 -7.77 0.31 13.64
C HIS A 177 -7.84 -0.99 14.46
N ALA A 178 -7.60 -0.92 15.77
CA ALA A 178 -7.63 -2.08 16.65
C ALA A 178 -9.02 -2.75 16.70
N LYS A 179 -10.10 -1.95 16.76
CA LYS A 179 -11.47 -2.46 16.71
C LYS A 179 -11.81 -3.05 15.34
N PHE A 180 -11.34 -2.44 14.26
CA PHE A 180 -11.50 -3.00 12.92
C PHE A 180 -10.80 -4.36 12.77
N GLN A 181 -9.55 -4.51 13.25
CA GLN A 181 -8.86 -5.81 13.22
C GLN A 181 -9.59 -6.88 14.04
N THR A 182 -10.18 -6.48 15.16
CA THR A 182 -11.00 -7.38 15.99
C THR A 182 -12.25 -7.83 15.24
N LEU A 183 -12.96 -6.90 14.58
CA LEU A 183 -14.09 -7.20 13.71
C LEU A 183 -13.70 -8.13 12.55
N LYS A 184 -12.61 -7.81 11.85
CA LYS A 184 -12.07 -8.63 10.76
C LYS A 184 -11.79 -10.06 11.20
N SER A 185 -11.15 -10.24 12.36
CA SER A 185 -10.93 -11.56 12.95
C SER A 185 -12.25 -12.28 13.29
N ALA A 186 -13.27 -11.55 13.76
CA ALA A 186 -14.57 -12.13 14.08
C ALA A 186 -15.33 -12.60 12.82
N VAL A 187 -15.29 -11.82 11.72
CA VAL A 187 -15.88 -12.18 10.42
C VAL A 187 -15.20 -13.43 9.85
N LEU A 188 -13.87 -13.42 9.76
CA LEU A 188 -13.10 -14.53 9.15
C LEU A 188 -13.23 -15.85 9.92
N ASN A 189 -13.38 -15.78 11.24
CA ASN A 189 -13.51 -16.96 12.10
C ASN A 189 -14.97 -17.30 12.46
N GLN A 190 -15.95 -16.64 11.85
CA GLN A 190 -17.39 -16.84 12.10
C GLN A 190 -17.76 -16.84 13.60
N LYS A 191 -17.17 -15.92 14.38
CA LYS A 191 -17.37 -15.88 15.84
C LYS A 191 -18.80 -15.48 16.19
N GLN A 192 -19.36 -16.10 17.24
CA GLN A 192 -20.66 -15.70 17.80
C GLN A 192 -20.71 -14.24 18.27
N THR A 193 -19.55 -13.63 18.55
CA THR A 193 -19.41 -12.24 18.99
C THR A 193 -19.43 -11.20 17.85
N LEU A 194 -19.65 -11.60 16.60
CA LEU A 194 -19.59 -10.72 15.43
C LEU A 194 -20.41 -9.43 15.59
N LYS A 195 -21.67 -9.55 16.04
CA LYS A 195 -22.57 -8.40 16.25
C LYS A 195 -21.98 -7.37 17.22
N ASP A 196 -21.37 -7.86 18.30
CA ASP A 196 -20.80 -7.00 19.32
C ASP A 196 -19.50 -6.35 18.84
N CYS A 197 -18.64 -7.09 18.13
CA CYS A 197 -17.44 -6.54 17.51
C CYS A 197 -17.80 -5.43 16.50
N ARG A 198 -18.84 -5.63 15.69
CA ARG A 198 -19.32 -4.63 14.72
C ARG A 198 -19.84 -3.39 15.44
N ARG A 199 -20.69 -3.56 16.45
CA ARG A 199 -21.22 -2.46 17.27
C ARG A 199 -20.09 -1.63 17.88
N GLN A 200 -19.10 -2.28 18.51
CA GLN A 200 -17.96 -1.58 19.11
C GLN A 200 -17.12 -0.83 18.08
N PHE A 201 -16.89 -1.40 16.90
CA PHE A 201 -16.17 -0.73 15.81
C PHE A 201 -16.89 0.53 15.33
N LEU A 202 -18.18 0.43 15.03
CA LEU A 202 -19.00 1.57 14.59
C LEU A 202 -19.13 2.64 15.69
N GLU A 203 -19.20 2.22 16.96
CA GLU A 203 -19.26 3.13 18.10
C GLU A 203 -17.98 3.97 18.25
N VAL A 204 -16.80 3.36 18.10
CA VAL A 204 -15.53 4.10 18.12
C VAL A 204 -15.42 5.06 16.93
N CYS A 205 -15.82 4.64 15.73
CA CYS A 205 -15.89 5.51 14.55
C CYS A 205 -16.78 6.74 14.82
N ARG A 206 -18.01 6.50 15.31
CA ARG A 206 -18.97 7.55 15.69
C ARG A 206 -18.38 8.51 16.72
N ASN A 207 -17.78 7.99 17.78
CA ASN A 207 -17.25 8.81 18.87
C ASN A 207 -16.09 9.69 18.39
N TYR A 208 -15.23 9.19 17.50
CA TYR A 208 -14.18 10.00 16.92
C TYR A 208 -14.74 11.12 16.03
N CYS A 209 -15.72 10.83 15.17
CA CYS A 209 -16.41 11.86 14.40
C CYS A 209 -17.02 12.96 15.29
N ILE A 210 -17.70 12.58 16.38
CA ILE A 210 -18.29 13.52 17.33
C ILE A 210 -17.20 14.37 18.01
N SER A 211 -16.05 13.77 18.36
CA SER A 211 -14.96 14.49 19.01
C SER A 211 -14.36 15.62 18.16
N LEU A 212 -14.55 15.56 16.84
CA LEU A 212 -14.09 16.57 15.89
C LEU A 212 -15.15 17.62 15.54
N GLN A 213 -16.38 17.51 16.07
CA GLN A 213 -17.45 18.48 15.77
C GLN A 213 -17.12 19.86 16.31
N VAL A 214 -17.26 20.87 15.44
CA VAL A 214 -17.16 22.28 15.82
C VAL A 214 -18.48 22.70 16.47
N VAL A 215 -18.47 22.82 17.80
CA VAL A 215 -19.68 23.10 18.62
C VAL A 215 -19.67 24.49 19.27
N THR A 216 -18.58 25.22 19.12
CA THR A 216 -18.39 26.60 19.59
C THR A 216 -17.91 27.47 18.46
N ASN A 217 -18.04 28.79 18.62
CA ASN A 217 -17.55 29.72 17.61
C ASN A 217 -16.04 29.51 17.36
N PRO A 218 -15.63 29.26 16.11
CA PRO A 218 -14.23 29.13 15.76
C PRO A 218 -13.45 30.36 16.22
N THR A 219 -12.34 30.13 16.92
CA THR A 219 -11.45 31.18 17.42
C THR A 219 -10.36 31.52 16.41
N THR A 220 -10.18 30.68 15.39
CA THR A 220 -9.20 30.90 14.32
C THR A 220 -9.68 31.97 13.35
N GLU A 221 -8.79 32.87 12.94
CA GLU A 221 -9.08 33.83 11.86
C GLU A 221 -9.37 33.15 10.52
N ASP A 222 -8.88 31.93 10.30
CA ASP A 222 -9.01 31.15 9.07
C ASP A 222 -9.73 29.82 9.29
N PHE A 223 -11.05 29.88 9.50
CA PHE A 223 -11.87 28.69 9.71
C PHE A 223 -11.86 27.73 8.49
N ALA A 224 -11.61 28.21 7.27
CA ALA A 224 -11.51 27.34 6.10
C ALA A 224 -10.32 26.37 6.19
N ALA A 225 -9.20 26.79 6.79
CA ALA A 225 -8.08 25.88 7.07
C ALA A 225 -8.43 24.85 8.16
N GLU A 226 -9.18 25.24 9.19
CA GLU A 226 -9.68 24.32 10.21
C GLU A 226 -10.62 23.26 9.60
N VAL A 227 -11.50 23.66 8.66
CA VAL A 227 -12.37 22.73 7.92
C VAL A 227 -11.55 21.66 7.18
N LEU A 228 -10.49 22.06 6.47
CA LEU A 228 -9.61 21.14 5.75
C LEU A 228 -8.85 20.20 6.69
N GLN A 229 -8.42 20.70 7.85
CA GLN A 229 -7.72 19.89 8.85
C GLN A 229 -8.66 18.85 9.49
N ILE A 230 -9.89 19.24 9.87
CA ILE A 230 -10.88 18.30 10.41
C ILE A 230 -11.26 17.26 9.35
N HIS A 231 -11.44 17.67 8.09
CA HIS A 231 -11.70 16.74 6.99
C HIS A 231 -10.57 15.71 6.85
N LYS A 232 -9.31 16.15 6.90
CA LYS A 232 -8.13 15.27 6.86
C LYS A 232 -8.14 14.23 7.98
N GLU A 233 -8.58 14.58 9.19
CA GLU A 233 -8.71 13.64 10.30
C GLU A 233 -9.87 12.65 10.10
N LEU A 234 -10.99 13.12 9.54
CA LEU A 234 -12.16 12.29 9.26
C LEU A 234 -11.93 11.26 8.14
N ILE A 235 -10.92 11.45 7.27
CA ILE A 235 -10.51 10.47 6.26
C ILE A 235 -10.22 9.10 6.88
N ALA A 236 -9.61 9.05 8.08
CA ALA A 236 -9.33 7.78 8.75
C ALA A 236 -10.62 6.99 9.07
N VAL A 237 -11.70 7.69 9.41
CA VAL A 237 -13.01 7.05 9.65
C VAL A 237 -13.64 6.61 8.34
N ARG A 238 -13.62 7.47 7.30
CA ARG A 238 -14.13 7.15 5.96
C ARG A 238 -13.50 5.86 5.44
N ASP A 239 -12.18 5.74 5.58
CA ASP A 239 -11.41 4.60 5.12
C ASP A 239 -11.73 3.33 5.92
N ALA A 240 -11.82 3.44 7.25
CA ALA A 240 -12.20 2.31 8.09
C ALA A 240 -13.63 1.81 7.81
N ILE A 241 -14.58 2.72 7.55
CA ILE A 241 -15.95 2.38 7.15
C ILE A 241 -15.97 1.72 5.77
N THR A 242 -15.16 2.21 4.84
CA THR A 242 -15.00 1.60 3.51
C THR A 242 -14.45 0.17 3.64
N ASP A 243 -13.43 -0.04 4.48
CA ASP A 243 -12.87 -1.37 4.74
C ASP A 243 -13.90 -2.33 5.35
N TRP A 244 -14.76 -1.81 6.23
CA TRP A 244 -15.87 -2.57 6.81
C TRP A 244 -16.90 -3.00 5.77
N VAL A 245 -17.30 -2.08 4.88
CA VAL A 245 -18.24 -2.39 3.78
C VAL A 245 -17.64 -3.42 2.82
N LEU A 246 -16.37 -3.29 2.45
CA LEU A 246 -15.68 -4.27 1.60
C LEU A 246 -15.53 -5.64 2.26
N LEU A 247 -15.39 -5.68 3.59
CA LEU A 247 -15.26 -6.91 4.36
C LEU A 247 -16.58 -7.67 4.52
N GLU A 248 -17.67 -6.97 4.86
CA GLU A 248 -18.94 -7.60 5.23
C GLU A 248 -20.02 -7.50 4.14
N GLY A 249 -19.87 -6.65 3.14
CA GLY A 249 -20.93 -6.36 2.17
C GLY A 249 -21.29 -7.50 1.22
N ASP A 250 -20.43 -8.50 1.05
CA ASP A 250 -20.75 -9.72 0.28
C ASP A 250 -21.36 -10.83 1.18
N THR A 251 -21.51 -10.58 2.48
CA THR A 251 -22.12 -11.56 3.39
C THR A 251 -23.63 -11.55 3.24
N GLN A 252 -24.24 -12.73 3.10
CA GLN A 252 -25.69 -12.92 2.91
C GLN A 252 -26.52 -12.67 4.19
N GLY A 253 -25.99 -11.95 5.18
CA GLY A 253 -26.61 -11.77 6.49
C GLY A 253 -27.39 -10.45 6.61
N GLU A 254 -28.63 -10.50 7.09
CA GLU A 254 -29.44 -9.29 7.36
C GLU A 254 -28.77 -8.31 8.35
N ASP A 255 -27.89 -8.82 9.21
CA ASP A 255 -27.26 -8.02 10.26
C ASP A 255 -26.34 -6.92 9.69
N PHE A 256 -25.68 -7.16 8.56
CA PHE A 256 -24.86 -6.13 7.90
C PHE A 256 -25.75 -5.00 7.38
N SER A 257 -26.81 -5.33 6.64
CA SER A 257 -27.73 -4.35 6.09
C SER A 257 -28.36 -3.47 7.17
N LYS A 258 -28.79 -4.06 8.29
CA LYS A 258 -29.34 -3.31 9.44
C LYS A 258 -28.30 -2.36 10.04
N ALA A 259 -27.07 -2.84 10.24
CA ALA A 259 -25.99 -2.01 10.76
C ALA A 259 -25.60 -0.87 9.80
N LEU A 260 -25.61 -1.12 8.49
CA LEU A 260 -25.35 -0.11 7.48
C LEU A 260 -26.40 1.01 7.50
N LEU A 261 -27.70 0.65 7.55
CA LEU A 261 -28.78 1.63 7.61
C LEU A 261 -28.71 2.46 8.92
N GLN A 262 -28.45 1.83 10.06
CA GLN A 262 -28.23 2.54 11.33
C GLN A 262 -27.01 3.47 11.27
N PHE A 263 -25.94 3.06 10.58
CA PHE A 263 -24.78 3.92 10.39
C PHE A 263 -25.12 5.14 9.53
N MET A 264 -25.95 5.00 8.49
CA MET A 264 -26.43 6.15 7.71
C MET A 264 -27.23 7.14 8.57
N GLU A 265 -28.07 6.67 9.49
CA GLU A 265 -28.76 7.53 10.47
C GLU A 265 -27.77 8.27 11.38
N VAL A 266 -26.70 7.58 11.81
CA VAL A 266 -25.60 8.22 12.56
C VAL A 266 -24.91 9.31 11.73
N MET A 267 -24.66 9.08 10.44
CA MET A 267 -24.07 10.07 9.54
C MET A 267 -24.98 11.30 9.39
N LEU A 268 -26.30 11.08 9.25
CA LEU A 268 -27.30 12.15 9.23
C LEU A 268 -27.35 12.92 10.55
N ALA A 269 -27.13 12.26 11.69
CA ALA A 269 -27.06 12.94 12.98
C ALA A 269 -25.79 13.78 13.14
N ILE A 270 -24.63 13.25 12.78
CA ILE A 270 -23.33 13.90 13.02
C ILE A 270 -23.07 15.07 12.07
N ARG A 271 -23.60 15.04 10.84
CA ARG A 271 -23.48 16.16 9.90
C ARG A 271 -24.32 17.39 10.30
N ASN A 272 -25.25 17.22 11.23
CA ASN A 272 -26.17 18.25 11.69
C ASN A 272 -25.77 18.78 13.07
N ARG A 273 -26.38 19.90 13.45
CA ARG A 273 -26.19 20.54 14.75
C ARG A 273 -26.42 19.56 15.91
N PRO A 274 -25.51 19.46 16.89
CA PRO A 274 -25.75 18.70 18.11
C PRO A 274 -26.86 19.31 18.99
N LYS A 275 -27.62 18.46 19.69
CA LYS A 275 -28.79 18.88 20.50
C LYS A 275 -28.49 19.97 21.53
N ASN A 276 -27.27 19.98 22.08
CA ASN A 276 -26.82 20.91 23.12
C ASN A 276 -26.35 22.28 22.59
N VAL A 277 -26.28 22.50 21.27
CA VAL A 277 -25.72 23.73 20.67
C VAL A 277 -26.84 24.66 20.19
N ASN A 278 -27.29 25.63 20.99
CA ASN A 278 -28.47 26.44 20.64
C ASN A 278 -28.19 27.69 19.78
N SER A 279 -26.94 28.10 19.65
CA SER A 279 -26.51 29.22 18.81
C SER A 279 -25.30 28.80 18.01
N TYR A 280 -25.36 28.98 16.69
CA TYR A 280 -24.39 28.42 15.77
C TYR A 280 -24.45 29.11 14.41
N ASN A 281 -23.41 28.90 13.61
CA ASN A 281 -23.44 29.16 12.17
C ASN A 281 -23.46 27.81 11.44
N GLU A 282 -24.29 27.66 10.42
CA GLU A 282 -24.40 26.44 9.60
C GLU A 282 -23.05 25.96 9.04
N ILE A 283 -22.10 26.89 8.86
CA ILE A 283 -20.78 26.60 8.34
C ILE A 283 -19.92 25.77 9.31
N TRP A 284 -20.20 25.82 10.61
CA TRP A 284 -19.45 25.04 11.61
C TRP A 284 -19.50 23.53 11.33
N PHE A 285 -20.61 23.07 10.75
CA PHE A 285 -20.84 21.66 10.44
C PHE A 285 -20.38 21.28 9.03
N LEU A 286 -19.79 22.20 8.26
CA LEU A 286 -19.31 21.93 6.91
C LEU A 286 -18.33 20.73 6.84
N PRO A 287 -17.35 20.56 7.75
CA PRO A 287 -16.45 19.39 7.71
C PRO A 287 -17.21 18.06 7.76
N HIS A 288 -18.17 17.94 8.68
CA HIS A 288 -18.99 16.73 8.83
C HIS A 288 -20.00 16.55 7.70
N LYS A 289 -20.52 17.64 7.12
CA LYS A 289 -21.35 17.56 5.90
C LYS A 289 -20.53 17.03 4.72
N ILE A 290 -19.30 17.51 4.52
CA ILE A 290 -18.39 17.01 3.46
C ILE A 290 -18.08 15.54 3.71
N PHE A 291 -17.67 15.19 4.93
CA PHE A 291 -17.38 13.81 5.32
C PHE A 291 -18.58 12.88 5.09
N ALA A 292 -19.81 13.31 5.40
CA ALA A 292 -21.00 12.50 5.18
C ALA A 292 -21.33 12.28 3.72
N TYR A 293 -21.23 13.33 2.89
CA TYR A 293 -21.40 13.24 1.45
C TYR A 293 -20.36 12.30 0.82
N GLU A 294 -19.08 12.50 1.17
CA GLU A 294 -17.97 11.70 0.66
C GLU A 294 -18.07 10.24 1.10
N THR A 295 -18.28 9.98 2.39
CA THR A 295 -18.36 8.61 2.94
C THR A 295 -19.53 7.85 2.32
N PHE A 296 -20.68 8.50 2.07
CA PHE A 296 -21.79 7.89 1.35
C PHE A 296 -21.40 7.42 -0.05
N LEU A 297 -20.67 8.24 -0.81
CA LEU A 297 -20.17 7.86 -2.13
C LEU A 297 -19.17 6.71 -2.06
N TYR A 298 -18.29 6.68 -1.06
CA TYR A 298 -17.36 5.55 -0.85
C TYR A 298 -18.09 4.26 -0.48
N ILE A 299 -19.10 4.30 0.40
CA ILE A 299 -19.95 3.16 0.73
C ILE A 299 -20.61 2.62 -0.56
N LEU A 300 -21.21 3.50 -1.35
CA LEU A 300 -21.89 3.13 -2.58
C LEU A 300 -20.91 2.54 -3.62
N ALA A 301 -19.74 3.17 -3.80
CA ALA A 301 -18.68 2.68 -4.68
C ALA A 301 -18.16 1.32 -4.24
N ALA A 302 -17.91 1.12 -2.93
CA ALA A 302 -17.48 -0.15 -2.38
C ALA A 302 -18.50 -1.27 -2.63
N LEU A 303 -19.79 -1.03 -2.35
CA LEU A 303 -20.87 -1.99 -2.59
C LEU A 303 -21.01 -2.34 -4.08
N ILE A 304 -20.92 -1.36 -4.98
CA ILE A 304 -20.94 -1.60 -6.43
C ILE A 304 -19.73 -2.45 -6.85
N LYS A 305 -18.56 -2.18 -6.28
CA LYS A 305 -17.30 -2.85 -6.62
C LYS A 305 -17.29 -4.33 -6.23
N ILE A 306 -17.89 -4.68 -5.09
CA ILE A 306 -18.08 -6.07 -4.65
C ILE A 306 -19.37 -6.70 -5.18
N GLU A 307 -20.08 -6.03 -6.11
CA GLU A 307 -21.32 -6.52 -6.73
C GLU A 307 -22.47 -6.79 -5.73
N ALA A 308 -22.45 -6.13 -4.57
CA ALA A 308 -23.48 -6.22 -3.52
C ALA A 308 -24.74 -5.38 -3.85
N PHE A 309 -25.33 -5.62 -5.02
CA PHE A 309 -26.39 -4.77 -5.59
C PHE A 309 -27.68 -4.72 -4.77
N GLN A 310 -27.99 -5.76 -4.00
CA GLN A 310 -29.15 -5.74 -3.09
C GLN A 310 -28.96 -4.73 -1.94
N HIS A 311 -27.72 -4.59 -1.44
CA HIS A 311 -27.40 -3.56 -0.45
C HIS A 311 -27.39 -2.17 -1.06
N VAL A 312 -26.94 -2.01 -2.32
CA VAL A 312 -27.08 -0.75 -3.07
C VAL A 312 -28.55 -0.34 -3.19
N HIS A 313 -29.43 -1.25 -3.62
CA HIS A 313 -30.88 -1.01 -3.67
C HIS A 313 -31.42 -0.57 -2.31
N THR A 314 -31.08 -1.31 -1.26
CA THR A 314 -31.56 -1.04 0.10
C THR A 314 -31.10 0.34 0.57
N LEU A 315 -29.84 0.70 0.33
CA LEU A 315 -29.26 2.00 0.70
C LEU A 315 -29.96 3.18 -0.02
N LEU A 316 -30.29 3.02 -1.31
CA LEU A 316 -30.84 4.12 -2.12
C LEU A 316 -32.37 4.25 -2.03
N HIS A 317 -33.08 3.18 -1.64
CA HIS A 317 -34.54 3.17 -1.54
C HIS A 317 -35.09 3.26 -0.11
N THR A 318 -34.22 3.24 0.91
CA THR A 318 -34.62 3.40 2.32
C THR A 318 -34.77 4.86 2.71
N SER A 319 -35.78 5.15 3.52
CA SER A 319 -35.89 6.40 4.27
C SER A 319 -35.27 6.22 5.66
N TYR A 320 -34.42 7.16 6.05
CA TYR A 320 -33.63 7.15 7.27
C TYR A 320 -34.26 8.03 8.34
N LEU A 321 -34.18 7.59 9.60
CA LEU A 321 -34.60 8.41 10.72
C LEU A 321 -33.69 9.64 10.87
N LEU A 322 -34.30 10.82 10.94
CA LEU A 322 -33.63 12.07 11.23
C LEU A 322 -33.61 12.34 12.75
N PRO A 323 -32.64 13.12 13.26
CA PRO A 323 -32.59 13.46 14.68
C PRO A 323 -33.81 14.29 15.14
N ASP A 324 -34.47 13.85 16.21
CA ASP A 324 -35.69 14.48 16.73
C ASP A 324 -35.60 16.01 16.94
N HIS A 325 -34.42 16.52 17.31
CA HIS A 325 -34.21 17.94 17.62
C HIS A 325 -34.00 18.84 16.39
N ILE A 326 -33.97 18.26 15.19
CA ILE A 326 -33.93 18.99 13.92
C ILE A 326 -35.17 18.74 13.04
N THR A 327 -36.08 17.87 13.48
CA THR A 327 -37.28 17.49 12.74
C THR A 327 -38.53 18.16 13.30
N SER A 328 -39.56 18.26 12.46
CA SER A 328 -40.92 18.61 12.87
C SER A 328 -41.85 17.39 12.69
N PRO A 329 -43.01 17.33 13.36
CA PRO A 329 -43.96 16.24 13.18
C PRO A 329 -44.31 16.01 11.70
N GLY A 330 -44.19 14.77 11.23
CA GLY A 330 -44.38 14.38 9.83
C GLY A 330 -43.13 14.48 8.94
N MET A 331 -41.98 14.89 9.49
CA MET A 331 -40.68 15.00 8.81
C MET A 331 -39.60 14.17 9.50
N GLU A 332 -40.00 13.09 10.19
CA GLU A 332 -39.09 12.22 10.96
C GLU A 332 -38.15 11.39 10.07
N PHE A 333 -38.54 11.18 8.81
CA PHE A 333 -37.79 10.38 7.86
C PHE A 333 -37.37 11.19 6.64
N ALA A 334 -36.16 10.94 6.15
CA ALA A 334 -35.69 11.48 4.88
C ALA A 334 -34.88 10.46 4.09
N ASN A 335 -34.87 10.60 2.77
CA ASN A 335 -34.06 9.76 1.89
C ASN A 335 -32.63 10.32 1.77
N TYR A 336 -31.79 9.68 0.97
CA TYR A 336 -30.38 10.07 0.84
C TYR A 336 -30.14 11.45 0.20
N SER A 337 -31.18 12.17 -0.27
CA SER A 337 -31.06 13.58 -0.70
C SER A 337 -30.46 14.44 0.40
N GLU A 338 -30.71 14.11 1.66
CA GLU A 338 -30.14 14.84 2.79
C GLU A 338 -28.60 14.80 2.79
N LEU A 339 -27.97 13.76 2.23
CA LEU A 339 -26.52 13.64 2.20
C LEU A 339 -25.88 14.52 1.12
N TYR A 340 -26.64 15.00 0.14
CA TYR A 340 -26.14 15.93 -0.86
C TYR A 340 -25.58 17.21 -0.20
N LEU A 341 -24.46 17.70 -0.71
CA LEU A 341 -23.84 18.94 -0.24
C LEU A 341 -23.17 19.69 -1.38
N SER A 342 -23.59 20.92 -1.63
CA SER A 342 -22.82 21.90 -2.41
C SER A 342 -22.41 23.09 -1.54
N SER A 343 -21.17 23.56 -1.69
CA SER A 343 -20.64 24.69 -0.95
C SER A 343 -19.44 25.32 -1.65
N ASP A 344 -19.49 26.64 -1.84
CA ASP A 344 -18.38 27.44 -2.38
C ASP A 344 -17.42 27.94 -1.28
N TYR A 345 -17.63 27.56 -0.01
CA TYR A 345 -16.86 28.10 1.12
C TYR A 345 -15.35 27.85 1.01
N LEU A 346 -14.95 26.72 0.42
CA LEU A 346 -13.55 26.34 0.24
C LEU A 346 -12.96 26.83 -1.09
N GLN A 347 -13.68 27.65 -1.87
CA GLN A 347 -13.23 28.13 -3.16
C GLN A 347 -11.87 28.83 -3.07
N SER A 348 -11.67 29.72 -2.10
CA SER A 348 -10.41 30.48 -1.94
C SER A 348 -9.22 29.63 -1.49
N LYS A 349 -9.48 28.43 -0.93
CA LYS A 349 -8.43 27.51 -0.45
C LYS A 349 -8.02 26.48 -1.49
N LEU A 350 -8.98 26.01 -2.30
CA LEU A 350 -8.77 24.90 -3.23
C LEU A 350 -8.56 25.35 -4.68
N SER A 351 -9.05 26.52 -5.04
CA SER A 351 -9.00 26.98 -6.44
C SER A 351 -7.60 27.53 -6.79
N PRO A 352 -7.01 27.12 -7.92
CA PRO A 352 -5.80 27.76 -8.46
C PRO A 352 -6.03 29.25 -8.73
N GLU A 353 -4.94 30.03 -8.76
CA GLU A 353 -5.00 31.46 -9.14
C GLU A 353 -5.69 31.64 -10.50
N ASN A 354 -6.63 32.58 -10.58
CA ASN A 354 -7.43 32.90 -11.77
C ASN A 354 -8.31 31.76 -12.32
N TYR A 355 -8.56 30.71 -11.54
CA TYR A 355 -9.51 29.66 -11.86
C TYR A 355 -10.67 29.65 -10.86
N ARG A 356 -11.87 29.24 -11.29
CA ARG A 356 -13.00 28.97 -10.40
C ARG A 356 -13.45 27.53 -10.60
N LEU A 357 -13.22 26.70 -9.59
CA LEU A 357 -13.79 25.34 -9.50
C LEU A 357 -15.33 25.39 -9.60
N TYR A 358 -15.92 24.45 -10.34
CA TYR A 358 -17.38 24.28 -10.37
C TYR A 358 -17.93 23.67 -9.08
N SER A 359 -17.12 22.88 -8.38
CA SER A 359 -17.44 22.38 -7.04
C SER A 359 -16.15 22.24 -6.22
N PRO A 360 -15.93 23.12 -5.23
CA PRO A 360 -14.85 22.96 -4.26
C PRO A 360 -14.95 21.68 -3.44
N VAL A 361 -16.17 21.25 -3.11
CA VAL A 361 -16.41 19.98 -2.40
C VAL A 361 -15.89 18.80 -3.22
N ALA A 362 -16.19 18.76 -4.52
CA ALA A 362 -15.73 17.69 -5.40
C ALA A 362 -14.21 17.73 -5.66
N GLU A 363 -13.61 18.93 -5.73
CA GLU A 363 -12.16 19.06 -5.79
C GLU A 363 -11.49 18.49 -4.53
N LEU A 364 -12.06 18.77 -3.34
CA LEU A 364 -11.55 18.22 -2.09
C LEU A 364 -11.65 16.69 -2.07
N VAL A 365 -12.81 16.13 -2.43
CA VAL A 365 -13.01 14.66 -2.51
C VAL A 365 -12.04 14.02 -3.51
N LYS A 366 -11.76 14.68 -4.63
CA LYS A 366 -10.78 14.22 -5.62
C LYS A 366 -9.37 14.21 -5.03
N GLN A 367 -8.97 15.26 -4.31
CA GLN A 367 -7.66 15.34 -3.67
C GLN A 367 -7.48 14.30 -2.55
N SER A 368 -8.56 13.97 -1.82
CA SER A 368 -8.56 12.94 -0.77
C SER A 368 -8.82 11.52 -1.27
N ALA A 369 -9.03 11.32 -2.58
CA ALA A 369 -9.23 10.01 -3.20
C ALA A 369 -7.91 9.25 -3.40
N THR A 370 -7.29 8.87 -2.27
CA THR A 370 -5.96 8.26 -2.20
C THR A 370 -5.97 6.74 -2.05
N ARG A 371 -7.15 6.11 -2.04
CA ARG A 371 -7.27 4.65 -1.90
C ARG A 371 -6.98 3.95 -3.23
N ASP A 372 -6.21 2.87 -3.19
CA ASP A 372 -5.91 2.06 -4.39
C ASP A 372 -7.07 1.13 -4.76
N ASP A 373 -7.88 0.73 -3.79
CA ASP A 373 -8.97 -0.24 -3.95
C ASP A 373 -10.33 0.41 -4.22
N VAL A 374 -10.50 1.72 -4.03
CA VAL A 374 -11.67 2.51 -4.43
C VAL A 374 -11.18 3.84 -4.99
N SER A 375 -11.17 3.94 -6.32
CA SER A 375 -10.64 5.08 -7.06
C SER A 375 -11.64 6.24 -7.18
N PHE A 376 -11.17 7.42 -7.58
CA PHE A 376 -12.07 8.54 -7.90
C PHE A 376 -13.04 8.22 -9.07
N ASP A 377 -12.64 7.35 -10.00
CA ASP A 377 -13.54 6.87 -11.07
C ASP A 377 -14.65 5.97 -10.52
N ASP A 378 -14.38 5.17 -9.49
CA ASP A 378 -15.40 4.40 -8.77
C ASP A 378 -16.41 5.35 -8.07
N LEU A 379 -15.94 6.47 -7.52
CA LEU A 379 -16.81 7.50 -6.94
C LEU A 379 -17.68 8.19 -7.99
N LYS A 380 -17.14 8.51 -9.17
CA LYS A 380 -17.93 9.04 -10.30
C LYS A 380 -19.04 8.07 -10.70
N GLN A 381 -18.75 6.77 -10.80
CA GLN A 381 -19.76 5.76 -11.08
C GLN A 381 -20.83 5.69 -9.99
N ALA A 382 -20.44 5.73 -8.71
CA ALA A 382 -21.38 5.76 -7.59
C ALA A 382 -22.27 7.00 -7.62
N ASP A 383 -21.70 8.16 -7.93
CA ASP A 383 -22.42 9.43 -8.05
C ASP A 383 -23.45 9.41 -9.20
N LEU A 384 -23.11 8.76 -10.33
CA LEU A 384 -24.03 8.51 -11.44
C LEU A 384 -25.16 7.53 -11.07
N VAL A 385 -24.89 6.51 -10.25
CA VAL A 385 -25.93 5.59 -9.74
C VAL A 385 -26.90 6.32 -8.80
N ALA A 386 -26.39 7.18 -7.93
CA ALA A 386 -27.23 8.03 -7.07
C ALA A 386 -28.08 9.01 -7.90
N LEU A 387 -27.55 9.57 -9.00
CA LEU A 387 -28.35 10.34 -9.95
C LEU A 387 -29.43 9.48 -10.63
N MET A 388 -29.09 8.28 -11.09
CA MET A 388 -30.04 7.38 -11.76
C MET A 388 -31.28 7.12 -10.91
N ILE A 389 -31.10 6.83 -9.62
CA ILE A 389 -32.24 6.62 -8.71
C ILE A 389 -33.06 7.91 -8.53
N SER A 390 -32.42 9.08 -8.53
CA SER A 390 -33.12 10.38 -8.48
C SER A 390 -33.98 10.69 -9.72
N PHE A 391 -33.66 10.10 -10.88
CA PHE A 391 -34.51 10.18 -12.08
C PHE A 391 -35.72 9.25 -11.96
N ILE A 392 -35.56 8.08 -11.36
CA ILE A 392 -36.65 7.10 -11.20
C ILE A 392 -37.62 7.51 -10.09
N ASN A 393 -37.14 8.22 -9.07
CA ASN A 393 -37.94 8.66 -7.93
C ASN A 393 -37.93 10.20 -7.79
N PRO A 394 -39.04 10.89 -8.15
CA PRO A 394 -39.15 12.34 -8.07
C PRO A 394 -38.95 12.93 -6.66
N SER A 395 -39.16 12.14 -5.60
CA SER A 395 -38.97 12.60 -4.21
C SER A 395 -37.50 12.71 -3.78
N ILE A 396 -36.58 12.18 -4.58
CA ILE A 396 -35.15 12.11 -4.26
C ILE A 396 -34.40 13.15 -5.07
N PHE A 397 -33.77 14.15 -4.48
CA PHE A 397 -32.88 15.08 -5.17
C PHE A 397 -31.42 14.63 -5.10
N TRP A 398 -30.75 14.63 -6.25
CA TRP A 398 -29.31 14.42 -6.33
C TRP A 398 -28.70 15.22 -7.49
N TYR A 399 -27.60 15.92 -7.22
CA TYR A 399 -26.80 16.62 -8.23
C TYR A 399 -25.36 16.08 -8.19
N PRO A 400 -24.86 15.45 -9.28
CA PRO A 400 -23.71 14.56 -9.22
C PRO A 400 -22.39 15.32 -9.40
N GLN A 401 -21.82 15.83 -8.32
CA GLN A 401 -20.67 16.73 -8.40
C GLN A 401 -19.36 16.06 -8.81
N MET A 402 -19.17 14.76 -8.56
CA MET A 402 -17.99 14.03 -9.02
C MET A 402 -17.94 14.01 -10.55
N LEU A 403 -19.12 13.94 -11.18
CA LEU A 403 -19.23 13.88 -12.64
C LEU A 403 -18.78 15.18 -13.34
N LEU A 404 -18.60 16.29 -12.62
CA LEU A 404 -17.99 17.52 -13.16
C LEU A 404 -16.53 17.30 -13.62
N TYR A 405 -15.90 16.22 -13.14
CA TYR A 405 -14.54 15.80 -13.52
C TYR A 405 -14.54 14.62 -14.51
N SER A 406 -15.69 14.26 -15.07
CA SER A 406 -15.77 13.20 -16.08
C SER A 406 -15.20 13.68 -17.40
N GLY A 407 -14.51 12.79 -18.11
CA GLY A 407 -14.20 13.01 -19.53
C GLY A 407 -15.45 12.92 -20.41
N HIS A 408 -15.41 13.56 -21.59
CA HIS A 408 -16.54 13.58 -22.53
C HIS A 408 -16.99 12.20 -23.03
N TYR A 409 -16.04 11.26 -23.15
CA TYR A 409 -16.30 9.88 -23.58
C TYR A 409 -16.06 8.86 -22.47
N GLU A 410 -16.04 9.31 -21.22
CA GLU A 410 -15.81 8.42 -20.10
C GLU A 410 -16.97 7.43 -19.97
N LYS A 411 -16.64 6.17 -19.69
CA LYS A 411 -17.59 5.08 -19.57
C LYS A 411 -17.44 4.41 -18.22
N TYR A 412 -18.58 4.10 -17.63
CA TYR A 412 -18.66 3.46 -16.35
C TYR A 412 -18.92 1.95 -16.52
N PRO A 413 -18.07 1.06 -15.96
CA PRO A 413 -18.18 -0.39 -16.15
C PRO A 413 -19.56 -0.97 -15.83
N LEU A 414 -20.24 -0.51 -14.76
CA LEU A 414 -21.57 -0.98 -14.37
C LEU A 414 -22.58 -0.79 -15.52
N PHE A 415 -22.64 0.42 -16.06
CA PHE A 415 -23.56 0.78 -17.14
C PHE A 415 -23.15 0.20 -18.49
N THR A 416 -21.84 0.04 -18.73
CA THR A 416 -21.35 -0.61 -19.95
C THR A 416 -21.73 -2.09 -19.97
N ARG A 417 -21.63 -2.78 -18.84
CA ARG A 417 -22.06 -4.18 -18.70
C ARG A 417 -23.58 -4.33 -18.82
N ALA A 418 -24.36 -3.31 -18.44
CA ALA A 418 -25.82 -3.31 -18.55
C ALA A 418 -26.38 -3.38 -19.98
N ILE A 419 -25.51 -3.22 -20.99
CA ILE A 419 -25.87 -3.51 -22.39
C ILE A 419 -26.16 -5.00 -22.58
N GLN A 420 -25.48 -5.88 -21.83
CA GLN A 420 -25.69 -7.32 -21.84
C GLN A 420 -26.81 -7.72 -20.87
N HIS A 421 -27.57 -8.76 -21.19
CA HIS A 421 -28.67 -9.23 -20.33
C HIS A 421 -28.22 -9.56 -18.91
N ARG A 422 -27.08 -10.25 -18.77
CA ARG A 422 -26.50 -10.55 -17.45
C ARG A 422 -26.18 -9.28 -16.64
N GLY A 423 -25.62 -8.26 -17.28
CA GLY A 423 -25.28 -7.01 -16.60
C GLY A 423 -26.51 -6.15 -16.32
N PHE A 424 -27.53 -6.21 -17.17
CA PHE A 424 -28.79 -5.51 -16.95
C PHE A 424 -29.49 -6.01 -15.67
N LYS A 425 -29.40 -7.31 -15.35
CA LYS A 425 -29.91 -7.84 -14.07
C LYS A 425 -29.36 -7.10 -12.85
N SER A 426 -28.10 -6.66 -12.87
CA SER A 426 -27.53 -5.85 -11.79
C SER A 426 -28.22 -4.49 -11.65
N ILE A 427 -28.49 -3.81 -12.77
CA ILE A 427 -29.25 -2.55 -12.79
C ILE A 427 -30.70 -2.78 -12.34
N ALA A 428 -31.31 -3.89 -12.76
CA ALA A 428 -32.67 -4.26 -12.36
C ALA A 428 -32.77 -4.46 -10.84
N VAL A 429 -31.78 -5.12 -10.21
CA VAL A 429 -31.71 -5.23 -8.74
C VAL A 429 -31.59 -3.87 -8.10
N ILE A 430 -30.66 -3.02 -8.56
CA ILE A 430 -30.46 -1.66 -7.99
C ILE A 430 -31.74 -0.83 -8.05
N THR A 431 -32.41 -0.83 -9.21
CA THR A 431 -33.56 0.05 -9.50
C THR A 431 -34.91 -0.52 -9.07
N GLY A 432 -34.98 -1.84 -8.88
CA GLY A 432 -36.25 -2.56 -8.69
C GLY A 432 -37.11 -2.66 -9.96
N ILE A 433 -36.53 -2.44 -11.15
CA ILE A 433 -37.23 -2.47 -12.44
C ILE A 433 -36.55 -3.49 -13.36
N ASP A 434 -37.24 -4.59 -13.66
CA ASP A 434 -36.74 -5.71 -14.47
C ASP A 434 -37.05 -5.61 -15.98
N ASP A 435 -37.80 -4.58 -16.39
CA ASP A 435 -38.07 -4.26 -17.79
C ASP A 435 -37.17 -3.10 -18.24
N SER A 436 -36.23 -3.39 -19.16
CA SER A 436 -35.27 -2.42 -19.70
C SER A 436 -35.93 -1.25 -20.44
N LYS A 437 -37.08 -1.48 -21.10
CA LYS A 437 -37.82 -0.43 -21.81
C LYS A 437 -38.53 0.50 -20.82
N LEU A 438 -39.16 -0.08 -19.78
CA LEU A 438 -39.77 0.70 -18.71
C LEU A 438 -38.72 1.53 -17.97
N LEU A 439 -37.55 0.94 -17.69
CA LEU A 439 -36.45 1.67 -17.05
C LEU A 439 -35.98 2.82 -17.93
N ALA A 440 -35.75 2.58 -19.22
CA ALA A 440 -35.33 3.62 -20.16
C ALA A 440 -36.32 4.77 -20.22
N GLN A 441 -37.62 4.47 -20.30
CA GLN A 441 -38.68 5.46 -20.27
C GLN A 441 -38.62 6.32 -19.00
N LYS A 442 -38.57 5.70 -17.81
CA LYS A 442 -38.52 6.43 -16.53
C LYS A 442 -37.29 7.31 -16.40
N LEU A 443 -36.13 6.84 -16.86
CA LEU A 443 -34.90 7.63 -16.83
C LEU A 443 -35.00 8.85 -17.74
N THR A 444 -35.55 8.71 -18.95
CA THR A 444 -35.76 9.83 -19.88
C THR A 444 -36.76 10.84 -19.34
N GLU A 445 -37.88 10.38 -18.77
CA GLU A 445 -38.87 11.26 -18.14
C GLU A 445 -38.29 11.97 -16.92
N GLY A 446 -37.56 11.25 -16.07
CA GLY A 446 -36.91 11.79 -14.88
C GLY A 446 -35.84 12.84 -15.19
N GLU A 447 -34.99 12.60 -16.19
CA GLU A 447 -34.01 13.59 -16.64
C GLU A 447 -34.69 14.87 -17.12
N ALA A 448 -35.75 14.75 -17.93
CA ALA A 448 -36.50 15.90 -18.42
C ALA A 448 -37.14 16.69 -17.28
N GLN A 449 -37.74 16.01 -16.29
CA GLN A 449 -38.33 16.64 -15.11
C GLN A 449 -37.31 17.40 -14.25
N ARG A 450 -36.07 16.90 -14.19
CA ARG A 450 -34.96 17.57 -13.48
C ARG A 450 -34.42 18.79 -14.21
N ASN A 451 -34.82 18.98 -15.46
CA ASN A 451 -34.34 20.06 -16.32
C ASN A 451 -32.81 20.11 -16.33
N THR A 452 -32.17 18.95 -16.53
CA THR A 452 -30.70 18.82 -16.54
C THR A 452 -30.06 19.68 -17.61
N SER A 453 -30.81 20.07 -18.65
CA SER A 453 -30.46 21.10 -19.64
C SER A 453 -30.07 22.46 -19.04
N ASN A 454 -30.48 22.76 -17.81
CA ASN A 454 -30.09 23.98 -17.09
C ASN A 454 -28.87 23.78 -16.18
N TRP A 455 -28.25 22.59 -16.16
CA TRP A 455 -27.05 22.34 -15.36
C TRP A 455 -25.80 22.78 -16.14
N TYR A 456 -25.58 24.11 -16.21
CA TYR A 456 -24.54 24.75 -17.02
C TYR A 456 -23.11 24.29 -16.71
N HIS A 457 -22.84 23.80 -15.50
CA HIS A 457 -21.52 23.32 -15.09
C HIS A 457 -21.05 22.05 -15.80
N PHE A 458 -21.96 21.22 -16.33
CA PHE A 458 -21.57 19.98 -17.03
C PHE A 458 -21.12 20.20 -18.49
N GLY A 459 -21.27 21.41 -19.05
CA GLY A 459 -20.81 21.73 -20.41
C GLY A 459 -21.18 20.66 -21.44
N PHE A 460 -20.16 20.07 -22.09
CA PHE A 460 -20.30 18.99 -23.09
C PHE A 460 -20.57 17.59 -22.50
N ASN A 461 -20.49 17.41 -21.17
CA ASN A 461 -20.59 16.12 -20.48
C ASN A 461 -21.98 15.86 -19.88
N ARG A 462 -23.00 16.58 -20.34
CA ARG A 462 -24.36 16.58 -19.78
C ARG A 462 -25.22 15.38 -20.21
N ASP A 463 -24.72 14.51 -21.07
CA ASP A 463 -25.51 13.38 -21.59
C ASP A 463 -25.50 12.19 -20.61
N PHE A 464 -26.25 12.33 -19.51
CA PHE A 464 -26.30 11.33 -18.44
C PHE A 464 -26.96 10.03 -18.91
N LEU A 465 -27.99 10.10 -19.76
CA LEU A 465 -28.64 8.90 -20.32
C LEU A 465 -27.66 8.08 -21.17
N ASN A 466 -26.80 8.72 -21.95
CA ASN A 466 -25.76 8.02 -22.70
C ASN A 466 -24.67 7.45 -21.79
N GLN A 467 -24.25 8.17 -20.74
CA GLN A 467 -23.33 7.61 -19.73
C GLN A 467 -23.91 6.36 -19.05
N MET A 468 -25.23 6.31 -18.86
CA MET A 468 -25.96 5.16 -18.35
C MET A 468 -26.28 4.09 -19.42
N ASN A 469 -25.90 4.30 -20.69
CA ASN A 469 -26.24 3.46 -21.85
C ASN A 469 -27.75 3.19 -22.02
N VAL A 470 -28.62 4.14 -21.68
CA VAL A 470 -30.09 3.96 -21.63
C VAL A 470 -30.67 3.40 -22.94
N SER A 471 -30.20 3.89 -24.10
CA SER A 471 -30.69 3.44 -25.42
C SER A 471 -30.29 2.01 -25.79
N ARG A 472 -29.39 1.38 -25.02
CA ARG A 472 -28.79 0.08 -25.31
C ARG A 472 -28.89 -0.91 -24.15
N LEU A 473 -29.65 -0.59 -23.09
CA LEU A 473 -29.88 -1.51 -21.98
C LEU A 473 -30.47 -2.82 -22.48
N ASP A 474 -29.93 -3.95 -22.03
CA ASP A 474 -30.42 -5.28 -22.35
C ASP A 474 -30.58 -5.54 -23.88
N SER A 475 -29.64 -5.03 -24.67
CA SER A 475 -29.68 -5.12 -26.14
C SER A 475 -28.79 -6.23 -26.72
N ILE A 476 -27.94 -6.84 -25.88
CA ILE A 476 -27.05 -7.95 -26.23
C ILE A 476 -27.36 -9.11 -25.28
N GLU A 477 -27.45 -10.34 -25.80
CA GLU A 477 -27.68 -11.55 -25.00
C GLU A 477 -26.58 -11.82 -23.97
#